data_AF-A0A9X1PLC6-F1
#
_entry.id   AF-A0A9X1PLC6-F1
#
_cell.length_a   1.000
_cell.length_b   1.000
_cell.length_c   1.000
_cell.angle_alpha   90.00
_cell.angle_beta   90.00
_cell.angle_gamma   90.00
#
_symmetry.space_group_name_H-M   'P 1'
#
loop_
_entity.id
_entity.type
_entity.pdbx_description
1 polymer ?
#
loop_
_entity_poly.entity_id
_entity_poly.type
_entity_poly.pdbx_seq_one_letter_code
_entity_poly.pdbx_strand_id
1 'polypeptide(L)'
;MKLRFLSGIVICLVILVYLFYNYYYSVNFPYQDDFLLIQFIEVVSQGGLGVSGLITELFRTFNDHKAVVPRLISLIEYTLTGHLNFRFYITLVSINITYIFYFIYLQYKKTRLPLYYFIPAAFLYFQPLYYDVSGWALNGMQHSFLTAFTVTAIILASRRTNLALYGAMLCCFLATFTHGNGILSFPAIIFYFLCFRDFKRAIISGVFMILCLVIYLAGYESGQAVNLPKDLVVFFSSLFGFIGSAMSLWAFPVFFSAVWGAIIIAFMVYIVWRVAAIYFNKPVNIKPGTVELLTLFAFIFITSTVIALFRSWAGSTIASRFQIYASLSTVIFYILLLDYTSIFRRKAVFYSITALSIFYCVYSYYKFTGTVAIKRTTYLADVYNWKTNRNMFSVEKTIIRNGSFYLIPGYEKGFFHLPKPIVERNQLDSMLNANGKAARDYQLYVEDWKLERMIRDGVEHLTYYFVASNALPERKGLAGDRFMVLRDQKTGVIHLMNANPKVDARKEILTKGHYYKTGFNTLFRQDDLVPGTYDMGILDVSNRGEKVFYKLDKSLFVSGSQYSLK
;
A
#
# COMPACT_ATOMS: atom_id res chain seq x y z
N MET A 1 -10.82 22.55 29.30
CA MET A 1 -10.10 21.28 29.53
C MET A 1 -10.82 20.08 28.92
N LYS A 2 -12.12 19.85 29.24
CA LYS A 2 -12.93 18.72 28.73
C LYS A 2 -12.92 18.55 27.20
N LEU A 3 -13.11 19.62 26.42
CA LEU A 3 -13.17 19.55 24.95
C LEU A 3 -11.84 19.16 24.28
N ARG A 4 -10.70 19.61 24.84
CA ARG A 4 -9.36 19.25 24.35
C ARG A 4 -9.07 17.77 24.60
N PHE A 5 -9.41 17.28 25.80
CA PHE A 5 -9.25 15.88 26.18
C PHE A 5 -10.10 14.96 25.28
N LEU A 6 -11.37 15.29 25.08
CA LEU A 6 -12.26 14.53 24.19
C LEU A 6 -11.76 14.51 22.74
N SER A 7 -11.28 15.64 22.22
CA SER A 7 -10.70 15.70 20.87
C SER A 7 -9.48 14.77 20.74
N GLY A 8 -8.61 14.76 21.76
CA GLY A 8 -7.47 13.86 21.81
C GLY A 8 -7.90 12.39 21.81
N ILE A 9 -8.90 12.01 22.61
CA ILE A 9 -9.45 10.65 22.63
C ILE A 9 -9.97 10.23 21.25
N VAL A 10 -10.75 11.09 20.58
CA VAL A 10 -11.28 10.78 19.24
C VAL A 10 -10.16 10.56 18.23
N ILE A 11 -9.15 11.43 18.22
CA ILE A 11 -7.99 11.28 17.32
C ILE A 11 -7.24 9.98 17.61
N CYS A 12 -6.95 9.69 18.89
CA CYS A 12 -6.29 8.45 19.29
C CYS A 12 -7.12 7.21 18.91
N LEU A 13 -8.44 7.25 19.08
CA LEU A 13 -9.32 6.15 18.71
C LEU A 13 -9.26 5.87 17.20
N VAL A 14 -9.31 6.92 16.36
CA VAL A 14 -9.19 6.77 14.90
C VAL A 14 -7.85 6.15 14.51
N ILE A 15 -6.75 6.58 15.14
CA ILE A 15 -5.42 6.00 14.95
C ILE A 15 -5.43 4.52 15.35
N LEU A 16 -5.92 4.19 16.54
CA LEU A 16 -5.94 2.82 17.06
C LEU A 16 -6.79 1.89 16.19
N VAL A 17 -7.97 2.33 15.72
CA VAL A 17 -8.80 1.56 14.79
C VAL A 17 -8.03 1.25 13.51
N TYR A 18 -7.32 2.23 12.95
CA TYR A 18 -6.48 2.04 11.78
C TYR A 18 -5.31 1.07 12.04
N LEU A 19 -4.61 1.19 13.17
CA LEU A 19 -3.50 0.30 13.53
C LEU A 19 -3.98 -1.14 13.71
N PHE A 20 -5.06 -1.36 14.47
CA PHE A 20 -5.63 -2.69 14.69
C PHE A 20 -6.18 -3.30 13.40
N TYR A 21 -6.81 -2.50 12.54
CA TYR A 21 -7.30 -2.95 11.25
C TYR A 21 -6.15 -3.48 10.37
N ASN A 22 -5.07 -2.72 10.21
CA ASN A 22 -3.92 -3.16 9.40
C ASN A 22 -3.21 -4.35 10.03
N TYR A 23 -3.06 -4.36 11.36
CA TYR A 23 -2.49 -5.51 12.06
C TYR A 23 -3.34 -6.78 11.87
N TYR A 24 -4.66 -6.67 11.92
CA TYR A 24 -5.58 -7.80 11.72
C TYR A 24 -5.52 -8.37 10.30
N TYR A 25 -5.44 -7.50 9.28
CA TYR A 25 -5.39 -7.91 7.87
C TYR A 25 -4.00 -8.29 7.36
N SER A 26 -2.95 -7.98 8.11
CA SER A 26 -1.58 -8.38 7.76
C SER A 26 -1.33 -9.87 8.08
N VAL A 27 -0.63 -10.53 7.16
CA VAL A 27 -0.16 -11.92 7.30
C VAL A 27 1.36 -11.90 7.16
N ASN A 28 2.06 -12.73 7.94
CA ASN A 28 3.50 -12.89 7.77
C ASN A 28 3.79 -13.75 6.52
N PHE A 29 3.67 -13.13 5.35
CA PHE A 29 3.89 -13.77 4.06
C PHE A 29 4.40 -12.72 3.06
N PRO A 30 5.42 -13.02 2.24
CA PRO A 30 5.94 -12.09 1.24
C PRO A 30 4.98 -11.93 0.08
N TYR A 31 4.93 -10.72 -0.48
CA TYR A 31 4.22 -10.44 -1.71
C TYR A 31 5.14 -9.75 -2.74
N GLN A 32 5.18 -10.32 -3.94
CA GLN A 32 5.83 -9.74 -5.12
C GLN A 32 7.27 -9.28 -4.83
N ASP A 33 7.53 -7.97 -4.79
CA ASP A 33 8.88 -7.41 -4.61
C ASP A 33 9.45 -7.69 -3.20
N ASP A 34 8.66 -8.16 -2.23
CA ASP A 34 9.15 -8.62 -0.93
C ASP A 34 10.20 -9.74 -1.05
N PHE A 35 10.16 -10.48 -2.17
CA PHE A 35 11.15 -11.48 -2.56
C PHE A 35 12.58 -10.94 -2.59
N LEU A 36 12.75 -9.65 -2.84
CA LEU A 36 14.04 -8.98 -2.86
C LEU A 36 14.72 -8.93 -1.48
N LEU A 37 13.93 -8.91 -0.41
CA LEU A 37 14.46 -8.99 0.96
C LEU A 37 14.96 -10.41 1.25
N ILE A 38 14.22 -11.43 0.79
CA ILE A 38 14.63 -12.83 0.90
C ILE A 38 15.92 -13.07 0.12
N GLN A 39 15.98 -12.60 -1.12
CA GLN A 39 17.18 -12.71 -1.97
C GLN A 39 18.39 -12.03 -1.33
N PHE A 40 18.23 -10.82 -0.79
CA PHE A 40 19.32 -10.11 -0.15
C PHE A 40 19.87 -10.88 1.05
N ILE A 41 19.00 -11.44 1.90
CA ILE A 41 19.41 -12.22 3.06
C ILE A 41 20.00 -13.56 2.67
N GLU A 42 19.51 -14.18 1.59
CA GLU A 42 20.11 -15.38 1.01
C GLU A 42 21.59 -15.14 0.71
N VAL A 43 21.91 -14.08 -0.03
CA VAL A 43 23.28 -13.72 -0.40
C VAL A 43 24.12 -13.39 0.84
N VAL A 44 23.60 -12.57 1.77
CA VAL A 44 24.34 -12.18 2.97
C VAL A 44 24.59 -13.37 3.91
N SER A 45 23.66 -14.32 3.97
CA SER A 45 23.76 -15.50 4.85
C SER A 45 24.78 -16.54 4.39
N GLN A 46 25.20 -16.52 3.11
CA GLN A 46 26.21 -17.46 2.58
C GLN A 46 27.61 -17.22 3.18
N GLY A 47 27.86 -16.03 3.75
CA GLY A 47 29.18 -15.66 4.27
C GLY A 47 30.18 -15.26 3.17
N GLY A 48 31.34 -14.75 3.57
CA GLY A 48 32.45 -14.45 2.64
C GLY A 48 32.40 -13.12 1.88
N LEU A 49 31.33 -12.33 1.98
CA LEU A 49 31.20 -11.03 1.28
C LEU A 49 32.19 -9.95 1.76
N GLY A 50 32.68 -10.04 3.01
CA GLY A 50 33.39 -8.94 3.67
C GLY A 50 32.54 -7.65 3.75
N VAL A 51 33.14 -6.56 4.22
CA VAL A 51 32.44 -5.26 4.34
C VAL A 51 32.08 -4.68 2.97
N SER A 52 33.00 -4.77 1.99
CA SER A 52 32.80 -4.24 0.64
C SER A 52 31.68 -4.96 -0.11
N GLY A 53 31.62 -6.30 -0.03
CA GLY A 53 30.54 -7.07 -0.65
C GLY A 53 29.18 -6.78 -0.01
N LEU A 54 29.12 -6.61 1.32
CA LEU A 54 27.89 -6.21 1.99
C LEU A 54 27.39 -4.83 1.52
N ILE A 55 28.28 -3.84 1.42
CA ILE A 55 27.92 -2.51 0.90
C ILE A 55 27.43 -2.62 -0.55
N THR A 56 28.11 -3.43 -1.37
CA THR A 56 27.71 -3.66 -2.76
C THR A 56 26.30 -4.24 -2.86
N GLU A 57 25.98 -5.27 -2.07
CA GLU A 57 24.65 -5.87 -2.05
C GLU A 57 23.58 -4.94 -1.46
N LEU A 58 23.92 -4.14 -0.46
CA LEU A 58 23.02 -3.12 0.07
C LEU A 58 22.62 -2.12 -1.03
N PHE A 59 23.57 -1.63 -1.82
CA PHE A 59 23.36 -0.63 -2.86
C PHE A 59 23.00 -1.22 -4.24
N ARG A 60 22.87 -2.54 -4.35
CA ARG A 60 22.51 -3.19 -5.61
C ARG A 60 21.12 -2.75 -6.09
N THR A 61 21.02 -2.43 -7.37
CA THR A 61 19.79 -1.92 -8.00
C THR A 61 18.80 -3.07 -8.24
N PHE A 62 17.53 -2.87 -7.91
CA PHE A 62 16.45 -3.80 -8.22
C PHE A 62 15.19 -3.03 -8.61
N ASN A 63 14.57 -3.41 -9.74
CA ASN A 63 13.42 -2.70 -10.31
C ASN A 63 13.64 -1.17 -10.35
N ASP A 64 14.80 -0.71 -10.86
CA ASP A 64 15.21 0.71 -10.92
C ASP A 64 15.44 1.42 -9.58
N HIS A 65 15.45 0.69 -8.47
CA HIS A 65 15.52 1.28 -7.14
C HIS A 65 16.66 0.68 -6.31
N LYS A 66 17.31 1.54 -5.51
CA LYS A 66 18.24 1.11 -4.46
C LYS A 66 17.49 1.11 -3.13
N ALA A 67 17.06 -0.07 -2.68
CA ALA A 67 16.27 -0.26 -1.45
C ALA A 67 17.17 -0.54 -0.23
N VAL A 68 18.21 0.28 -0.02
CA VAL A 68 19.21 0.11 1.05
C VAL A 68 18.55 0.13 2.42
N VAL A 69 17.66 1.07 2.70
CA VAL A 69 17.02 1.18 4.02
C VAL A 69 16.15 -0.05 4.33
N PRO A 70 15.23 -0.50 3.44
CA PRO A 70 14.52 -1.76 3.64
C PRO A 70 15.45 -2.97 3.88
N ARG A 71 16.57 -3.06 3.14
CA ARG A 71 17.57 -4.13 3.33
C ARG A 71 18.27 -4.07 4.68
N LEU A 72 18.65 -2.88 5.13
CA LEU A 72 19.25 -2.69 6.45
C LEU A 72 18.28 -3.11 7.55
N ILE A 73 17.00 -2.74 7.44
CA ILE A 73 15.96 -3.15 8.39
C ILE A 73 15.81 -4.67 8.39
N SER A 74 15.74 -5.31 7.22
CA SER A 74 15.66 -6.78 7.14
C SER A 74 16.91 -7.47 7.66
N LEU A 75 18.10 -6.89 7.46
CA LEU A 75 19.36 -7.42 7.98
C LEU A 75 19.41 -7.37 9.50
N ILE A 76 18.99 -6.24 10.08
CA ILE A 76 18.92 -6.06 11.53
C ILE A 76 17.94 -7.08 12.11
N GLU A 77 16.75 -7.22 11.53
CA GLU A 77 15.77 -8.21 12.00
C GLU A 77 16.33 -9.64 11.90
N TYR A 78 16.89 -10.00 10.76
CA TYR A 78 17.49 -11.32 10.55
C TYR A 78 18.60 -11.60 11.56
N THR A 79 19.45 -10.60 11.86
CA THR A 79 20.55 -10.75 12.83
C THR A 79 20.01 -10.94 14.26
N LEU A 80 18.87 -10.33 14.59
CA LEU A 80 18.27 -10.42 15.93
C LEU A 80 17.40 -11.66 16.12
N THR A 81 16.75 -12.16 15.06
CA THR A 81 15.71 -13.20 15.17
C THR A 81 16.00 -14.47 14.37
N GLY A 82 16.98 -14.43 13.46
CA GLY A 82 17.30 -15.52 12.53
C GLY A 82 16.35 -15.64 11.35
N HIS A 83 15.32 -14.80 11.24
CA HIS A 83 14.32 -14.89 10.17
C HIS A 83 13.73 -13.54 9.78
N LEU A 84 12.99 -13.52 8.67
CA LEU A 84 12.24 -12.35 8.19
C LEU A 84 10.79 -12.40 8.63
N ASN A 85 10.26 -11.26 9.08
CA ASN A 85 8.85 -11.12 9.45
C ASN A 85 8.19 -9.96 8.72
N PHE A 86 7.47 -10.29 7.65
CA PHE A 86 6.75 -9.31 6.83
C PHE A 86 5.63 -8.60 7.61
N ARG A 87 5.06 -9.24 8.62
CA ARG A 87 4.06 -8.61 9.50
C ARG A 87 4.69 -7.56 10.44
N PHE A 88 5.92 -7.80 10.89
CA PHE A 88 6.69 -6.81 11.64
C PHE A 88 6.98 -5.57 10.77
N TYR A 89 7.40 -5.76 9.51
CA TYR A 89 7.61 -4.65 8.58
C TYR A 89 6.33 -3.83 8.36
N ILE A 90 5.18 -4.48 8.15
CA ILE A 90 3.88 -3.79 8.02
C ILE A 90 3.52 -3.00 9.30
N THR A 91 3.91 -3.50 10.47
CA THR A 91 3.75 -2.78 11.74
C THR A 91 4.62 -1.52 11.79
N LEU A 92 5.89 -1.61 11.38
CA LEU A 92 6.79 -0.45 11.25
C LEU A 92 6.23 0.60 10.28
N VAL A 93 5.65 0.16 9.17
CA VAL A 93 4.98 1.05 8.21
C VAL A 93 3.84 1.83 8.88
N SER A 94 3.02 1.16 9.68
CA SER A 94 1.92 1.79 10.40
C SER A 94 2.41 2.80 11.46
N ILE A 95 3.53 2.52 12.11
CA ILE A 95 4.22 3.46 13.02
C ILE A 95 4.72 4.69 12.25
N ASN A 96 5.36 4.51 11.11
CA ASN A 96 5.82 5.61 10.26
C ASN A 96 4.68 6.48 9.76
N ILE A 97 3.55 5.89 9.34
CA ILE A 97 2.35 6.62 8.93
C ILE A 97 1.86 7.51 10.08
N THR A 98 1.85 6.98 11.31
CA THR A 98 1.49 7.74 12.51
C THR A 98 2.49 8.87 12.80
N TYR A 99 3.79 8.63 12.62
CA TYR A 99 4.83 9.64 12.75
C TYR A 99 4.70 10.78 11.72
N ILE A 100 4.38 10.45 10.46
CA ILE A 100 4.12 11.46 9.41
C ILE A 100 2.89 12.30 9.79
N PHE A 101 1.83 11.69 10.34
CA PHE A 101 0.68 12.44 10.85
C PHE A 101 1.04 13.32 12.04
N TYR A 102 1.94 12.87 12.91
CA TYR A 102 2.44 13.68 14.01
C TYR A 102 3.19 14.93 13.51
N PHE A 103 3.96 14.84 12.42
CA PHE A 103 4.54 16.04 11.77
C PHE A 103 3.44 17.04 11.35
N ILE A 104 2.35 16.56 10.75
CA ILE A 104 1.21 17.40 10.38
C ILE A 104 0.59 18.08 11.61
N TYR A 105 0.43 17.33 12.72
CA TYR A 105 -0.02 17.88 14.00
C TYR A 105 0.93 18.96 14.55
N LEU A 106 2.25 18.78 14.43
CA LEU A 106 3.22 19.79 14.84
C LEU A 106 3.03 21.11 14.08
N GLN A 107 2.74 21.05 12.77
CA GLN A 107 2.44 22.26 12.00
C GLN A 107 1.09 22.85 12.40
N TYR A 108 0.06 22.02 12.55
CA TYR A 108 -1.26 22.46 13.02
C TYR A 108 -1.20 23.16 14.39
N LYS A 109 -0.38 22.68 15.33
CA LYS A 109 -0.22 23.30 16.66
C LYS A 109 0.24 24.76 16.57
N LYS A 110 1.00 25.11 15.52
CA LYS A 110 1.48 26.48 15.28
C LYS A 110 0.35 27.46 14.91
N THR A 111 -0.80 26.97 14.44
CA THR A 111 -2.00 27.79 14.15
C THR A 111 -2.66 28.35 15.41
N ARG A 112 -2.37 27.76 16.58
CA ARG A 112 -2.99 28.07 17.89
C ARG A 112 -4.51 27.87 17.93
N LEU A 113 -5.08 27.16 16.95
CA LEU A 113 -6.49 26.80 16.95
C LEU A 113 -6.79 25.70 18.00
N PRO A 114 -8.03 25.62 18.51
CA PRO A 114 -8.45 24.53 19.39
C PRO A 114 -8.37 23.16 18.70
N LEU A 115 -7.80 22.17 19.41
CA LEU A 115 -7.53 20.80 18.89
C LEU A 115 -8.70 20.13 18.15
N TYR A 116 -9.96 20.44 18.46
CA TYR A 116 -11.10 19.85 17.75
C TYR A 116 -11.10 20.15 16.25
N TYR A 117 -10.52 21.28 15.80
CA TYR A 117 -10.35 21.57 14.37
C TYR A 117 -9.41 20.57 13.67
N PHE A 118 -8.63 19.79 14.43
CA PHE A 118 -7.75 18.77 13.87
C PHE A 118 -8.44 17.40 13.70
N ILE A 119 -9.62 17.19 14.28
CA ILE A 119 -10.36 15.92 14.18
C ILE A 119 -10.57 15.49 12.72
N PRO A 120 -11.00 16.36 11.79
CA PRO A 120 -11.18 15.97 10.38
C PRO A 120 -9.89 15.47 9.73
N ALA A 121 -8.73 16.01 10.11
CA ALA A 121 -7.44 15.56 9.58
C ALA A 121 -7.18 14.08 9.90
N ALA A 122 -7.54 13.62 11.11
CA ALA A 122 -7.38 12.22 11.50
C ALA A 122 -8.25 11.29 10.65
N PHE A 123 -9.53 11.62 10.45
CA PHE A 123 -10.45 10.82 9.64
C PHE A 123 -10.09 10.80 8.15
N LEU A 124 -9.60 11.92 7.60
CA LEU A 124 -9.15 11.99 6.21
C LEU A 124 -7.86 11.21 5.97
N TYR A 125 -7.00 11.11 6.99
CA TYR A 125 -5.70 10.46 6.87
C TYR A 125 -5.73 8.96 7.18
N PHE A 126 -6.28 8.55 8.32
CA PHE A 126 -6.28 7.16 8.78
C PHE A 126 -7.48 6.38 8.25
N GLN A 127 -7.32 5.86 7.04
CA GLN A 127 -8.36 5.14 6.30
C GLN A 127 -7.69 4.23 5.25
N PRO A 128 -8.36 3.16 4.77
CA PRO A 128 -7.71 2.09 4.00
C PRO A 128 -7.57 2.34 2.48
N LEU A 129 -7.71 3.57 1.98
CA LEU A 129 -7.55 3.90 0.55
C LEU A 129 -6.19 3.47 0.01
N TYR A 130 -5.13 3.64 0.79
CA TYR A 130 -3.77 3.23 0.42
C TYR A 130 -3.41 1.86 1.03
N TYR A 131 -4.30 0.88 0.86
CA TYR A 131 -4.11 -0.47 1.41
C TYR A 131 -2.86 -1.18 0.88
N ASP A 132 -2.35 -0.86 -0.32
CA ASP A 132 -1.06 -1.40 -0.79
C ASP A 132 0.12 -0.83 0.01
N VAL A 133 0.05 0.42 0.47
CA VAL A 133 1.11 0.96 1.34
C VAL A 133 1.02 0.33 2.72
N SER A 134 -0.18 0.11 3.24
CA SER A 134 -0.37 -0.39 4.61
C SER A 134 -0.39 -1.91 4.76
N GLY A 135 -0.47 -2.67 3.65
CA GLY A 135 -0.59 -4.13 3.66
C GLY A 135 0.48 -4.89 2.87
N TRP A 136 1.41 -4.22 2.19
CA TRP A 136 2.54 -4.83 1.48
C TRP A 136 3.85 -4.33 2.10
N ALA A 137 4.67 -5.24 2.62
CA ALA A 137 5.82 -4.92 3.45
C ALA A 137 6.85 -4.01 2.76
N LEU A 138 7.44 -4.42 1.63
CA LEU A 138 8.48 -3.63 0.96
C LEU A 138 7.92 -2.33 0.39
N ASN A 139 6.80 -2.39 -0.35
CA ASN A 139 6.13 -1.20 -0.91
C ASN A 139 5.75 -0.20 0.19
N GLY A 140 5.23 -0.71 1.32
CA GLY A 140 4.90 0.10 2.49
C GLY A 140 6.13 0.72 3.14
N MET A 141 7.21 -0.06 3.31
CA MET A 141 8.46 0.46 3.86
C MET A 141 9.05 1.54 2.96
N GLN A 142 9.04 1.32 1.65
CA GLN A 142 9.50 2.30 0.67
C GLN A 142 8.80 3.65 0.87
N HIS A 143 7.47 3.69 0.72
CA HIS A 143 6.72 4.94 0.78
C HIS A 143 6.68 5.57 2.19
N SER A 144 6.62 4.77 3.25
CA SER A 144 6.50 5.30 4.62
C SER A 144 7.83 5.78 5.19
N PHE A 145 8.93 5.03 5.05
CA PHE A 145 10.25 5.45 5.56
C PHE A 145 10.77 6.66 4.80
N LEU A 146 10.67 6.69 3.46
CA LEU A 146 11.13 7.83 2.68
C LEU A 146 10.39 9.12 3.08
N THR A 147 9.08 9.00 3.35
CA THR A 147 8.26 10.16 3.74
C THR A 147 8.55 10.56 5.18
N ALA A 148 8.78 9.60 6.09
CA ALA A 148 9.22 9.85 7.46
C ALA A 148 10.57 10.58 7.50
N PHE A 149 11.55 10.17 6.69
CA PHE A 149 12.81 10.88 6.55
C PHE A 149 12.61 12.28 5.95
N THR A 150 11.75 12.42 4.95
CA THR A 150 11.44 13.73 4.34
C THR A 150 10.86 14.70 5.37
N VAL A 151 9.85 14.29 6.16
CA VAL A 151 9.29 15.17 7.19
C VAL A 151 10.28 15.46 8.32
N THR A 152 11.16 14.51 8.65
CA THR A 152 12.27 14.72 9.60
C THR A 152 13.26 15.75 9.06
N ALA A 153 13.62 15.67 7.78
CA ALA A 153 14.48 16.64 7.11
C ALA A 153 13.87 18.04 7.17
N ILE A 154 12.55 18.17 6.96
CA ILE A 154 11.84 19.45 7.08
C ILE A 154 11.89 19.98 8.51
N ILE A 155 11.65 19.14 9.52
CA ILE A 155 11.77 19.53 10.94
C ILE A 155 13.17 20.05 11.24
N LEU A 156 14.21 19.36 10.79
CA LEU A 156 15.60 19.74 11.04
C LEU A 156 15.99 21.01 10.29
N ALA A 157 15.66 21.12 9.00
CA ALA A 157 15.86 22.32 8.20
C ALA A 157 15.17 23.54 8.83
N SER A 158 14.02 23.35 9.48
CA SER A 158 13.30 24.43 10.16
C SER A 158 14.02 25.05 11.36
N ARG A 159 14.97 24.33 11.96
CA ARG A 159 15.77 24.84 13.09
C ARG A 159 16.82 25.86 12.66
N ARG A 160 17.17 25.94 11.37
CA ARG A 160 18.12 26.90 10.81
C ARG A 160 19.48 26.95 11.53
N THR A 161 19.98 25.79 11.97
CA THR A 161 21.37 25.63 12.45
C THR A 161 22.16 24.74 11.52
N ASN A 162 23.49 24.85 11.52
CA ASN A 162 24.34 24.03 10.63
C ASN A 162 24.25 22.54 10.96
N LEU A 163 24.25 22.17 12.25
CA LEU A 163 24.09 20.79 12.69
C LEU A 163 22.75 20.20 12.21
N ALA A 164 21.66 20.97 12.31
CA ALA A 164 20.37 20.53 11.83
C ALA A 164 20.30 20.44 10.29
N LEU A 165 21.01 21.30 9.57
CA LEU A 165 21.16 21.17 8.11
C LEU A 165 21.82 19.84 7.74
N TYR A 166 22.95 19.47 8.36
CA TYR A 166 23.60 18.19 8.08
C TYR A 166 22.71 17.00 8.43
N GLY A 167 21.97 17.08 9.55
CA GLY A 167 20.95 16.07 9.88
C GLY A 167 19.83 15.98 8.85
N ALA A 168 19.40 17.11 8.28
CA ALA A 168 18.42 17.11 7.18
C ALA A 168 18.99 16.47 5.91
N MET A 169 20.26 16.74 5.57
CA MET A 169 20.94 16.12 4.43
C MET A 169 21.08 14.61 4.61
N LEU A 170 21.40 14.14 5.83
CA LEU A 170 21.41 12.72 6.16
C LEU A 170 20.02 12.09 5.97
N CYS A 171 18.96 12.76 6.41
CA CYS A 171 17.60 12.28 6.18
C CYS A 171 17.25 12.22 4.67
N CYS A 172 17.62 13.23 3.89
CA CYS A 172 17.43 13.20 2.43
C CYS A 172 18.23 12.06 1.77
N PHE A 173 19.47 11.82 2.21
CA PHE A 173 20.27 10.68 1.77
C PHE A 173 19.57 9.34 2.07
N LEU A 174 19.10 9.14 3.31
CA LEU A 174 18.36 7.94 3.69
C LEU A 174 17.06 7.78 2.88
N ALA A 175 16.36 8.88 2.60
CA ALA A 175 15.18 8.86 1.72
C ALA A 175 15.54 8.37 0.30
N THR A 176 16.60 8.93 -0.32
CA THR A 176 17.09 8.52 -1.65
C THR A 176 17.36 7.02 -1.74
N PHE A 177 17.97 6.45 -0.71
CA PHE A 177 18.30 5.03 -0.65
C PHE A 177 17.21 4.17 0.02
N THR A 178 16.00 4.71 0.15
CA THR A 178 14.80 3.95 0.50
C THR A 178 14.01 3.57 -0.76
N HIS A 179 13.80 4.51 -1.67
CA HIS A 179 13.06 4.32 -2.92
C HIS A 179 13.41 5.40 -3.96
N GLY A 180 13.17 5.16 -5.26
CA GLY A 180 13.66 6.02 -6.35
C GLY A 180 13.21 7.49 -6.29
N ASN A 181 12.00 7.78 -5.80
CA ASN A 181 11.52 9.15 -5.61
C ASN A 181 12.07 9.84 -4.34
N GLY A 182 12.83 9.13 -3.50
CA GLY A 182 13.40 9.67 -2.27
C GLY A 182 14.40 10.81 -2.50
N ILE A 183 15.07 10.82 -3.65
CA ILE A 183 15.97 11.92 -4.04
C ILE A 183 15.24 13.26 -4.18
N LEU A 184 13.93 13.23 -4.45
CA LEU A 184 13.08 14.41 -4.57
C LEU A 184 12.88 15.14 -3.23
N SER A 185 13.30 14.52 -2.11
CA SER A 185 13.38 15.20 -0.81
C SER A 185 14.38 16.38 -0.84
N PHE A 186 15.47 16.30 -1.62
CA PHE A 186 16.43 17.39 -1.76
C PHE A 186 15.81 18.64 -2.42
N PRO A 187 15.18 18.57 -3.62
CA PRO A 187 14.43 19.68 -4.20
C PRO A 187 13.40 20.29 -3.25
N ALA A 188 12.72 19.47 -2.43
CA ALA A 188 11.78 19.98 -1.43
C ALA A 188 12.50 20.81 -0.34
N ILE A 189 13.63 20.34 0.19
CA ILE A 189 14.43 21.10 1.16
C ILE A 189 15.08 22.35 0.53
N ILE A 190 15.49 22.29 -0.73
CA ILE A 190 15.93 23.47 -1.48
C ILE A 190 14.78 24.48 -1.55
N PHE A 191 13.58 24.04 -1.93
CA PHE A 191 12.37 24.88 -1.92
C PHE A 191 12.11 25.51 -0.54
N TYR A 192 12.29 24.76 0.56
CA TYR A 192 12.16 25.30 1.92
C TYR A 192 13.09 26.50 2.16
N PHE A 193 14.38 26.38 1.80
CA PHE A 193 15.35 27.46 2.00
C PHE A 193 15.10 28.65 1.06
N LEU A 194 14.68 28.39 -0.18
CA LEU A 194 14.30 29.44 -1.13
C LEU A 194 13.11 30.26 -0.64
N CYS A 195 12.12 29.65 0.02
CA CYS A 195 11.01 30.38 0.65
C CYS A 195 11.47 31.44 1.68
N PHE A 196 12.71 31.34 2.17
CA PHE A 196 13.32 32.29 3.09
C PHE A 196 14.55 33.03 2.54
N ARG A 197 14.80 32.95 1.22
CA ARG A 197 15.99 33.52 0.55
C ARG A 197 17.32 33.04 1.15
N ASP A 198 17.34 31.87 1.79
CA ASP A 198 18.56 31.26 2.33
C ASP A 198 19.30 30.50 1.22
N PHE A 199 19.81 31.25 0.24
CA PHE A 199 20.48 30.69 -0.94
C PHE A 199 21.71 29.87 -0.57
N LYS A 200 22.42 30.24 0.51
CA LYS A 200 23.58 29.50 0.99
C LYS A 200 23.19 28.06 1.33
N ARG A 201 22.14 27.86 2.13
CA ARG A 201 21.68 26.51 2.49
C ARG A 201 21.01 25.78 1.34
N ALA A 202 20.34 26.50 0.44
CA ALA A 202 19.81 25.91 -0.80
C ALA A 202 20.94 25.35 -1.67
N ILE A 203 22.03 26.10 -1.89
CA ILE A 203 23.20 25.66 -2.65
C ILE A 203 23.87 24.46 -1.98
N ILE A 204 24.11 24.52 -0.66
CA ILE A 204 24.68 23.39 0.08
C ILE A 204 23.80 22.13 -0.12
N SER A 205 22.48 22.27 -0.01
CA SER A 205 21.55 21.16 -0.23
C SER A 205 21.61 20.62 -1.66
N GLY A 206 21.78 21.50 -2.65
CA GLY A 206 22.00 21.13 -4.05
C GLY A 206 23.31 20.36 -4.28
N VAL A 207 24.40 20.75 -3.62
CA VAL A 207 25.67 20.01 -3.67
C VAL A 207 25.49 18.60 -3.08
N PHE A 208 24.86 18.46 -1.91
CA PHE A 208 24.56 17.15 -1.33
C PHE A 208 23.65 16.30 -2.23
N MET A 209 22.68 16.90 -2.90
CA MET A 209 21.83 16.22 -3.88
C MET A 209 22.66 15.64 -5.02
N ILE A 210 23.58 16.42 -5.60
CA ILE A 210 24.46 15.97 -6.69
C ILE A 210 25.35 14.82 -6.21
N LEU A 211 25.96 14.94 -5.03
CA LEU A 211 26.77 13.86 -4.45
C LEU A 211 25.95 12.57 -4.26
N CYS A 212 24.72 12.69 -3.75
CA CYS A 212 23.81 11.57 -3.57
C CYS A 212 23.39 10.94 -4.91
N LEU A 213 23.16 11.75 -5.94
CA LEU A 213 22.86 11.29 -7.30
C LEU A 213 24.04 10.52 -7.90
N VAL A 214 25.27 11.00 -7.73
CA VAL A 214 26.47 10.28 -8.20
C VAL A 214 26.56 8.89 -7.57
N ILE A 215 26.32 8.79 -6.25
CA ILE A 215 26.29 7.49 -5.54
C ILE A 215 25.12 6.62 -6.05
N TYR A 216 23.95 7.23 -6.30
CA TYR A 216 22.79 6.50 -6.82
C TYR A 216 23.01 5.96 -8.24
N LEU A 217 23.72 6.69 -9.09
CA LEU A 217 24.00 6.26 -10.46
C LEU A 217 25.16 5.26 -10.55
N ALA A 218 25.99 5.15 -9.51
CA ALA A 218 27.02 4.13 -9.43
C ALA A 218 26.40 2.71 -9.43
N GLY A 219 26.76 1.91 -10.45
CA GLY A 219 26.21 0.56 -10.65
C GLY A 219 24.69 0.55 -10.84
N TYR A 220 24.13 1.61 -11.44
CA TYR A 220 22.71 1.64 -11.80
C TYR A 220 22.45 0.78 -13.04
N GLU A 221 21.45 -0.08 -12.95
CA GLU A 221 20.96 -0.91 -14.05
C GLU A 221 19.47 -0.64 -14.23
N SER A 222 19.06 -0.40 -15.49
CA SER A 222 17.66 -0.10 -15.83
C SER A 222 16.82 -1.39 -15.83
N GLY A 223 15.76 -1.43 -15.02
CA GLY A 223 14.89 -2.58 -14.80
C GLY A 223 13.46 -2.43 -15.33
N GLN A 224 12.95 -1.21 -15.57
CA GLN A 224 11.60 -0.97 -16.08
C GLN A 224 11.60 -0.18 -17.40
N ALA A 225 10.54 -0.41 -18.18
CA ALA A 225 10.24 0.37 -19.37
C ALA A 225 9.73 1.78 -18.95
N VAL A 226 10.59 2.77 -19.09
CA VAL A 226 10.24 4.18 -18.93
C VAL A 226 9.85 4.74 -20.30
N ASN A 227 8.62 5.26 -20.40
CA ASN A 227 8.14 5.95 -21.61
C ASN A 227 7.47 7.27 -21.21
N LEU A 228 7.51 8.23 -22.13
CA LEU A 228 6.81 9.50 -21.96
C LEU A 228 5.29 9.33 -22.14
N PRO A 229 4.46 10.20 -21.54
CA PRO A 229 3.02 10.23 -21.77
C PRO A 229 2.70 10.30 -23.27
N LYS A 230 1.60 9.66 -23.66
CA LYS A 230 1.11 9.69 -25.05
C LYS A 230 0.71 11.11 -25.49
N ASP A 231 0.17 11.89 -24.56
CA ASP A 231 -0.28 13.26 -24.78
C ASP A 231 -0.33 14.05 -23.46
N LEU A 232 -0.59 15.36 -23.57
CA LEU A 232 -0.69 16.26 -22.42
C LEU A 232 -1.91 15.99 -21.54
N VAL A 233 -3.01 15.46 -22.10
CA VAL A 233 -4.22 15.15 -21.33
C VAL A 233 -3.94 14.01 -20.35
N VAL A 234 -3.28 12.95 -20.81
CA VAL A 234 -2.83 11.83 -19.98
C VAL A 234 -1.84 12.30 -18.92
N PHE A 235 -0.91 13.18 -19.27
CA PHE A 235 0.03 13.77 -18.32
C PHE A 235 -0.68 14.56 -17.21
N PHE A 236 -1.51 15.56 -17.56
CA PHE A 236 -2.19 16.40 -16.57
C PHE A 236 -3.25 15.63 -15.78
N SER A 237 -3.98 14.72 -16.42
CA SER A 237 -4.92 13.83 -15.73
C SER A 237 -4.20 12.96 -14.70
N SER A 238 -2.99 12.47 -15.01
CA SER A 238 -2.17 11.69 -14.09
C SER A 238 -1.55 12.54 -12.98
N LEU A 239 -1.03 13.73 -13.30
CA LEU A 239 -0.47 14.67 -12.32
C LEU A 239 -1.54 15.10 -11.30
N PHE A 240 -2.69 15.55 -11.78
CA PHE A 240 -3.77 16.00 -10.91
C PHE A 240 -4.45 14.80 -10.23
N GLY A 241 -4.67 13.70 -10.95
CA GLY A 241 -5.29 12.49 -10.44
C GLY A 241 -4.51 11.84 -9.31
N PHE A 242 -3.17 11.89 -9.35
CA PHE A 242 -2.31 11.42 -8.27
C PHE A 242 -2.50 12.23 -6.99
N ILE A 243 -2.47 13.57 -7.10
CA ILE A 243 -2.62 14.48 -5.93
C ILE A 243 -4.05 14.43 -5.37
N GLY A 244 -5.06 14.37 -6.24
CA GLY A 244 -6.47 14.37 -5.84
C GLY A 244 -7.09 12.98 -5.66
N SER A 245 -6.29 11.92 -5.66
CA SER A 245 -6.76 10.53 -5.65
C SER A 245 -7.63 10.11 -4.46
N ALA A 246 -7.75 10.97 -3.44
CA ALA A 246 -8.76 10.86 -2.39
C ALA A 246 -10.20 10.75 -2.96
N MET A 247 -10.46 11.31 -4.14
CA MET A 247 -11.78 11.22 -4.78
C MET A 247 -12.01 9.94 -5.60
N SER A 248 -11.05 9.04 -5.67
CA SER A 248 -11.20 7.74 -6.38
C SER A 248 -12.20 6.77 -5.72
N LEU A 249 -12.70 7.12 -4.53
CA LEU A 249 -13.77 6.40 -3.85
C LEU A 249 -15.12 6.51 -4.56
N TRP A 250 -15.32 7.55 -5.37
CA TRP A 250 -16.59 7.89 -6.00
C TRP A 250 -16.70 7.36 -7.44
N ALA A 251 -17.87 7.56 -8.05
CA ALA A 251 -18.05 7.30 -9.49
C ALA A 251 -17.08 8.18 -10.30
N PHE A 252 -16.69 7.76 -11.50
CA PHE A 252 -15.72 8.48 -12.35
C PHE A 252 -14.41 8.85 -11.61
N PRO A 253 -13.69 7.85 -11.05
CA PRO A 253 -12.59 8.08 -10.13
C PRO A 253 -11.45 8.91 -10.72
N VAL A 254 -11.15 8.74 -12.01
CA VAL A 254 -10.11 9.52 -12.72
C VAL A 254 -10.47 11.01 -12.77
N PHE A 255 -11.70 11.31 -13.21
CA PHE A 255 -12.16 12.69 -13.39
C PHE A 255 -12.19 13.47 -12.07
N PHE A 256 -12.90 12.97 -11.04
CA PHE A 256 -12.99 13.70 -9.78
C PHE A 256 -11.65 13.78 -9.05
N SER A 257 -10.77 12.79 -9.21
CA SER A 257 -9.40 12.89 -8.67
C SER A 257 -8.62 14.01 -9.37
N ALA A 258 -8.70 14.11 -10.70
CA ALA A 258 -8.05 15.19 -11.43
C ALA A 258 -8.61 16.58 -11.05
N VAL A 259 -9.93 16.73 -10.96
CA VAL A 259 -10.55 18.00 -10.55
C VAL A 259 -10.11 18.39 -9.13
N TRP A 260 -10.16 17.45 -8.18
CA TRP A 260 -9.75 17.72 -6.80
C TRP A 260 -8.26 18.06 -6.68
N GLY A 261 -7.41 17.35 -7.42
CA GLY A 261 -5.98 17.64 -7.49
C GLY A 261 -5.69 19.02 -8.07
N ALA A 262 -6.39 19.42 -9.13
CA ALA A 262 -6.26 20.75 -9.72
C ALA A 262 -6.67 21.86 -8.74
N ILE A 263 -7.75 21.67 -7.97
CA ILE A 263 -8.17 22.61 -6.91
C ILE A 263 -7.08 22.76 -5.85
N ILE A 264 -6.53 21.64 -5.36
CA ILE A 264 -5.45 21.66 -4.37
C ILE A 264 -4.25 22.41 -4.93
N ILE A 265 -3.79 22.07 -6.13
CA ILE A 265 -2.61 22.70 -6.75
C ILE A 265 -2.82 24.20 -6.95
N ALA A 266 -3.98 24.61 -7.47
CA ALA A 266 -4.29 26.03 -7.65
C ALA A 266 -4.19 26.81 -6.33
N PHE A 267 -4.70 26.24 -5.23
CA PHE A 267 -4.57 26.85 -3.91
C PHE A 267 -3.13 26.86 -3.39
N MET A 268 -2.36 25.79 -3.59
CA MET A 268 -0.95 25.74 -3.18
C MET A 268 -0.12 26.75 -3.97
N VAL A 269 -0.34 26.88 -5.28
CA VAL A 269 0.28 27.89 -6.14
C VAL A 269 -0.04 29.30 -5.65
N TYR A 270 -1.30 29.57 -5.28
CA TYR A 270 -1.69 30.84 -4.67
C TYR A 270 -0.89 31.17 -3.40
N ILE A 271 -0.70 30.19 -2.49
CA ILE A 271 0.09 30.42 -1.27
C ILE A 271 1.58 30.60 -1.62
N VAL A 272 2.13 29.78 -2.51
CA VAL A 272 3.52 29.90 -2.99
C VAL A 272 3.76 31.28 -3.60
N TRP A 273 2.82 31.80 -4.40
CA TRP A 273 2.90 33.16 -4.94
C TRP A 273 2.98 34.23 -3.84
N ARG A 274 2.22 34.07 -2.74
CA ARG A 274 2.33 34.98 -1.59
C ARG A 274 3.66 34.84 -0.85
N VAL A 275 4.22 33.64 -0.75
CA VAL A 275 5.57 33.45 -0.20
C VAL A 275 6.61 34.12 -1.10
N ALA A 276 6.48 33.96 -2.42
CA ALA A 276 7.39 34.51 -3.42
C ALA A 276 7.43 36.05 -3.43
N ALA A 277 6.42 36.73 -2.85
CA ALA A 277 6.42 38.18 -2.67
C ALA A 277 7.67 38.70 -1.91
N ILE A 278 8.36 37.85 -1.14
CA ILE A 278 9.62 38.17 -0.44
C ILE A 278 10.76 38.53 -1.40
N TYR A 279 10.72 38.03 -2.64
CA TYR A 279 11.68 38.34 -3.69
C TYR A 279 11.46 39.72 -4.31
N PHE A 280 10.25 40.27 -4.16
CA PHE A 280 9.90 41.61 -4.65
C PHE A 280 9.98 42.67 -3.53
N ASN A 281 10.67 42.36 -2.42
CA ASN A 281 10.79 43.20 -1.23
C ASN A 281 9.43 43.68 -0.66
N LYS A 282 8.35 42.93 -0.92
CA LYS A 282 7.02 43.20 -0.35
C LYS A 282 6.91 42.58 1.05
N PRO A 283 6.17 43.18 1.98
CA PRO A 283 5.93 42.58 3.28
C PRO A 283 5.15 41.27 3.11
N VAL A 284 5.69 40.19 3.66
CA VAL A 284 5.14 38.83 3.53
C VAL A 284 4.65 38.35 4.89
N ASN A 285 3.33 38.19 5.03
CA ASN A 285 2.71 37.64 6.24
C ASN A 285 2.37 36.16 6.04
N ILE A 286 3.28 35.28 6.45
CA ILE A 286 3.12 33.83 6.34
C ILE A 286 2.84 33.24 7.72
N LYS A 287 1.81 32.41 7.80
CA LYS A 287 1.43 31.78 9.06
C LYS A 287 2.48 30.73 9.44
N PRO A 288 2.90 30.65 10.72
CA PRO A 288 3.85 29.65 11.18
C PRO A 288 3.43 28.22 10.79
N GLY A 289 4.36 27.40 10.27
CA GLY A 289 4.06 26.05 9.78
C GLY A 289 3.67 25.96 8.31
N THR A 290 3.34 27.08 7.66
CA THR A 290 2.93 27.09 6.25
C THR A 290 4.04 26.61 5.33
N VAL A 291 5.27 27.09 5.50
CA VAL A 291 6.38 26.74 4.61
C VAL A 291 6.73 25.26 4.76
N GLU A 292 6.71 24.72 5.98
CA GLU A 292 6.93 23.29 6.23
C GLU A 292 5.89 22.41 5.54
N LEU A 293 4.61 22.80 5.58
CA LEU A 293 3.53 22.10 4.88
C LEU A 293 3.65 22.23 3.36
N LEU A 294 3.99 23.41 2.85
CA LEU A 294 4.26 23.63 1.42
C LEU A 294 5.46 22.83 0.94
N THR A 295 6.49 22.66 1.78
CA THR A 295 7.65 21.84 1.44
C THR A 295 7.29 20.38 1.30
N LEU A 296 6.48 19.83 2.23
CA LEU A 296 5.97 18.47 2.08
C LEU A 296 5.08 18.34 0.84
N PHE A 297 4.25 19.34 0.54
CA PHE A 297 3.47 19.36 -0.68
C PHE A 297 4.34 19.46 -1.95
N ALA A 298 5.43 20.23 -1.92
CA ALA A 298 6.38 20.33 -3.04
C ALA A 298 7.03 18.98 -3.33
N PHE A 299 7.41 18.22 -2.28
CA PHE A 299 7.87 16.84 -2.44
C PHE A 299 6.83 15.96 -3.16
N ILE A 300 5.56 16.04 -2.74
CA ILE A 300 4.45 15.31 -3.35
C ILE A 300 4.23 15.73 -4.81
N PHE A 301 4.25 17.04 -5.08
CA PHE A 301 4.02 17.60 -6.42
C PHE A 301 5.12 17.18 -7.40
N ILE A 302 6.39 17.25 -6.99
CA ILE A 302 7.52 16.83 -7.82
C ILE A 302 7.46 15.31 -8.04
N THR A 303 7.17 14.52 -7.00
CA THR A 303 6.96 13.06 -7.12
C THR A 303 5.85 12.75 -8.13
N SER A 304 4.71 13.44 -8.01
CA SER A 304 3.57 13.29 -8.92
C SER A 304 3.94 13.65 -10.36
N THR A 305 4.73 14.70 -10.55
CA THR A 305 5.20 15.13 -11.87
C THR A 305 6.10 14.07 -12.52
N VAL A 306 7.08 13.56 -11.78
CA VAL A 306 7.99 12.51 -12.27
C VAL A 306 7.22 11.23 -12.61
N ILE A 307 6.29 10.80 -11.76
CA ILE A 307 5.47 9.61 -12.02
C ILE A 307 4.55 9.83 -13.23
N ALA A 308 3.93 11.00 -13.36
CA ALA A 308 3.12 11.33 -14.52
C ALA A 308 3.96 11.35 -15.81
N LEU A 309 5.20 11.87 -15.78
CA LEU A 309 6.11 11.93 -16.94
C LEU A 309 6.66 10.58 -17.38
N PHE A 310 6.77 9.59 -16.49
CA PHE A 310 7.48 8.35 -16.81
C PHE A 310 6.63 7.08 -16.70
N ARG A 311 5.42 7.15 -16.13
CA ARG A 311 4.53 5.99 -15.91
C ARG A 311 3.13 6.12 -16.47
N SER A 312 2.66 7.33 -16.81
CA SER A 312 1.27 7.53 -17.28
C SER A 312 0.98 6.89 -18.65
N TRP A 313 2.02 6.53 -19.41
CA TRP A 313 1.89 5.83 -20.69
C TRP A 313 1.15 4.49 -20.56
N ALA A 314 1.25 3.84 -19.40
CA ALA A 314 0.61 2.56 -19.08
C ALA A 314 -0.83 2.72 -18.55
N GLY A 315 -1.36 3.96 -18.48
CA GLY A 315 -2.69 4.27 -17.99
C GLY A 315 -2.69 5.23 -16.80
N SER A 316 -3.81 5.31 -16.09
CA SER A 316 -3.96 6.23 -14.95
C SER A 316 -2.98 5.89 -13.82
N THR A 317 -2.34 6.91 -13.26
CA THR A 317 -1.45 6.79 -12.10
C THR A 317 -2.20 6.65 -10.76
N ILE A 318 -3.53 6.57 -10.80
CA ILE A 318 -4.39 6.29 -9.63
C ILE A 318 -4.20 4.82 -9.23
N ALA A 319 -3.29 4.60 -8.30
CA ALA A 319 -2.99 3.29 -7.75
C ALA A 319 -2.80 3.39 -6.24
N SER A 320 -3.30 2.40 -5.49
CA SER A 320 -3.37 2.49 -4.03
C SER A 320 -1.99 2.65 -3.35
N ARG A 321 -0.93 2.15 -4.00
CA ARG A 321 0.49 2.37 -3.61
C ARG A 321 0.92 3.85 -3.53
N PHE A 322 0.20 4.76 -4.20
CA PHE A 322 0.51 6.19 -4.19
C PHE A 322 -0.51 7.05 -3.43
N GLN A 323 -1.64 6.47 -3.01
CA GLN A 323 -2.77 7.25 -2.47
C GLN A 323 -2.55 7.78 -1.04
N ILE A 324 -1.45 7.39 -0.38
CA ILE A 324 -0.99 8.06 0.85
C ILE A 324 -0.68 9.53 0.59
N TYR A 325 -0.08 9.87 -0.56
CA TYR A 325 0.25 11.24 -0.94
C TYR A 325 -1.00 12.08 -1.24
N ALA A 326 -2.05 11.46 -1.78
CA ALA A 326 -3.33 12.13 -1.97
C ALA A 326 -4.02 12.47 -0.65
N SER A 327 -3.94 11.55 0.31
CA SER A 327 -4.46 11.75 1.68
C SER A 327 -3.69 12.86 2.38
N LEU A 328 -2.35 12.87 2.29
CA LEU A 328 -1.50 13.97 2.78
C LEU A 328 -1.86 15.30 2.13
N SER A 329 -1.99 15.34 0.80
CA SER A 329 -2.32 16.57 0.06
C SER A 329 -3.65 17.15 0.51
N THR A 330 -4.66 16.30 0.70
CA THR A 330 -5.99 16.72 1.18
C THR A 330 -5.94 17.27 2.61
N VAL A 331 -5.17 16.64 3.50
CA VAL A 331 -5.03 17.11 4.89
C VAL A 331 -4.22 18.40 4.98
N ILE A 332 -3.13 18.52 4.22
CA ILE A 332 -2.33 19.75 4.12
C ILE A 332 -3.22 20.89 3.61
N PHE A 333 -4.01 20.64 2.56
CA PHE A 333 -4.97 21.60 2.02
C PHE A 333 -5.98 22.06 3.07
N TYR A 334 -6.58 21.12 3.82
CA TYR A 334 -7.51 21.44 4.90
C TYR A 334 -6.89 22.32 6.00
N ILE A 335 -5.67 22.02 6.45
CA ILE A 335 -4.99 22.80 7.49
C ILE A 335 -4.67 24.22 7.00
N LEU A 336 -4.19 24.36 5.77
CA LEU A 336 -3.91 25.68 5.20
C LEU A 336 -5.19 26.48 4.95
N LEU A 337 -6.31 25.84 4.61
CA LEU A 337 -7.61 26.49 4.56
C LEU A 337 -8.05 27.03 5.92
N LEU A 338 -7.81 26.29 7.02
CA LEU A 338 -8.08 26.78 8.38
C LEU A 338 -7.28 28.03 8.72
N ASP A 339 -6.02 28.13 8.28
CA ASP A 339 -5.16 29.29 8.53
C ASP A 339 -5.57 30.51 7.70
N TYR A 340 -5.75 30.31 6.40
CA TYR A 340 -5.89 31.39 5.44
C TYR A 340 -7.32 31.77 5.07
N THR A 341 -8.30 30.94 5.42
CA THR A 341 -9.70 31.17 5.04
C THR A 341 -10.61 31.11 6.26
N SER A 342 -11.07 32.27 6.73
CA SER A 342 -11.84 32.39 7.98
C SER A 342 -13.17 31.62 7.97
N ILE A 343 -13.76 31.35 6.80
CA ILE A 343 -15.00 30.59 6.67
C ILE A 343 -14.88 29.16 7.23
N PHE A 344 -13.70 28.54 7.10
CA PHE A 344 -13.44 27.18 7.62
C PHE A 344 -13.37 27.12 9.15
N ARG A 345 -13.29 28.29 9.81
CA ARG A 345 -13.34 28.42 11.27
C ARG A 345 -14.76 28.72 11.79
N ARG A 346 -15.76 28.80 10.90
CA ARG A 346 -17.17 28.93 11.33
C ARG A 346 -17.67 27.57 11.81
N LYS A 347 -18.41 27.56 12.93
CA LYS A 347 -18.92 26.33 13.55
C LYS A 347 -19.68 25.42 12.56
N ALA A 348 -20.58 26.00 11.77
CA ALA A 348 -21.36 25.25 10.77
C ALA A 348 -20.46 24.53 9.75
N VAL A 349 -19.48 25.23 9.19
CA VAL A 349 -18.54 24.66 8.20
C VAL A 349 -17.66 23.58 8.84
N PHE A 350 -17.17 23.82 10.06
CA PHE A 350 -16.41 22.82 10.81
C PHE A 350 -17.22 21.55 11.07
N TYR A 351 -18.47 21.66 11.51
CA TYR A 351 -19.33 20.51 11.75
C TYR A 351 -19.62 19.75 10.45
N SER A 352 -19.90 20.45 9.34
CA SER A 352 -20.09 19.83 8.03
C SER A 352 -18.84 19.08 7.56
N ILE A 353 -17.65 19.70 7.64
CA ILE A 353 -16.40 19.04 7.25
C ILE A 353 -16.10 17.84 8.15
N THR A 354 -16.37 17.95 9.45
CA THR A 354 -16.19 16.83 10.38
C THR A 354 -17.12 15.68 10.01
N ALA A 355 -18.41 15.93 9.78
CA ALA A 355 -19.37 14.92 9.36
C ALA A 355 -18.96 14.26 8.03
N LEU A 356 -18.55 15.06 7.04
CA LEU A 356 -18.06 14.57 5.75
C LEU A 356 -16.78 13.73 5.90
N SER A 357 -15.85 14.12 6.78
CA SER A 357 -14.62 13.36 7.03
C SER A 357 -14.89 12.02 7.70
N ILE A 358 -15.82 11.98 8.67
CA ILE A 358 -16.26 10.74 9.32
C ILE A 358 -16.92 9.84 8.29
N PHE A 359 -17.85 10.38 7.50
CA PHE A 359 -18.51 9.64 6.43
C PHE A 359 -17.51 9.08 5.42
N TYR A 360 -16.56 9.90 4.96
CA TYR A 360 -15.50 9.50 4.06
C TYR A 360 -14.66 8.35 4.63
N CYS A 361 -14.24 8.46 5.89
CA CYS A 361 -13.46 7.43 6.57
C CYS A 361 -14.24 6.10 6.66
N VAL A 362 -15.47 6.14 7.17
CA VAL A 362 -16.36 4.97 7.29
C VAL A 362 -16.64 4.35 5.92
N TYR A 363 -16.89 5.17 4.90
CA TYR A 363 -17.14 4.70 3.54
C TYR A 363 -15.89 4.07 2.91
N SER A 364 -14.69 4.59 3.20
CA SER A 364 -13.42 3.98 2.78
C SER A 364 -13.24 2.59 3.40
N TYR A 365 -13.52 2.44 4.72
CA TYR A 365 -13.55 1.13 5.38
C TYR A 365 -14.56 0.20 4.72
N TYR A 366 -15.78 0.66 4.46
CA TYR A 366 -16.77 -0.12 3.73
C TYR A 366 -16.28 -0.57 2.35
N LYS A 367 -15.65 0.31 1.56
CA LYS A 367 -15.24 -0.01 0.18
C LYS A 367 -14.07 -0.99 0.13
N PHE A 368 -13.07 -0.83 1.01
CA PHE A 368 -11.80 -1.56 0.90
C PHE A 368 -11.65 -2.74 1.86
N THR A 369 -12.57 -2.95 2.81
CA THR A 369 -12.53 -4.13 3.70
C THR A 369 -12.55 -5.44 2.89
N GLY A 370 -13.35 -5.51 1.82
CA GLY A 370 -13.41 -6.68 0.95
C GLY A 370 -12.07 -6.96 0.28
N THR A 371 -11.40 -5.91 -0.20
CA THR A 371 -10.09 -6.01 -0.87
C THR A 371 -9.00 -6.50 0.08
N VAL A 372 -8.88 -5.93 1.28
CA VAL A 372 -7.86 -6.37 2.24
C VAL A 372 -8.17 -7.74 2.83
N ALA A 373 -9.45 -8.09 3.00
CA ALA A 373 -9.86 -9.43 3.41
C ALA A 373 -9.48 -10.47 2.35
N ILE A 374 -9.69 -10.16 1.06
CA ILE A 374 -9.25 -11.03 -0.04
C ILE A 374 -7.75 -11.27 0.04
N LYS A 375 -6.94 -10.20 0.14
CA LYS A 375 -5.48 -10.33 0.26
C LYS A 375 -5.06 -11.19 1.46
N ARG A 376 -5.62 -10.91 2.64
CA ARG A 376 -5.36 -11.69 3.86
C ARG A 376 -5.62 -13.18 3.65
N THR A 377 -6.81 -13.52 3.16
CA THR A 377 -7.19 -14.91 2.91
C THR A 377 -6.31 -15.54 1.82
N THR A 378 -5.92 -14.81 0.77
CA THR A 378 -4.96 -15.32 -0.23
C THR A 378 -3.61 -15.65 0.41
N TYR A 379 -3.06 -14.77 1.24
CA TYR A 379 -1.78 -15.03 1.92
C TYR A 379 -1.89 -16.20 2.91
N LEU A 380 -3.00 -16.35 3.62
CA LEU A 380 -3.23 -17.51 4.49
C LEU A 380 -3.34 -18.83 3.71
N ALA A 381 -3.94 -18.79 2.52
CA ALA A 381 -3.96 -19.93 1.60
C ALA A 381 -2.54 -20.28 1.15
N ASP A 382 -1.73 -19.27 0.82
CA ASP A 382 -0.36 -19.45 0.37
C ASP A 382 0.60 -19.92 1.45
N VAL A 383 0.35 -19.61 2.73
CA VAL A 383 1.07 -20.24 3.85
C VAL A 383 0.92 -21.76 3.79
N TYR A 384 -0.29 -22.26 3.53
CA TYR A 384 -0.53 -23.69 3.34
C TYR A 384 0.15 -24.20 2.05
N ASN A 385 -0.13 -23.57 0.91
CA ASN A 385 0.36 -24.01 -0.39
C ASN A 385 1.88 -24.04 -0.48
N TRP A 386 2.56 -23.07 0.14
CA TRP A 386 4.02 -23.03 0.15
C TRP A 386 4.57 -24.17 1.01
N LYS A 387 4.00 -24.38 2.20
CA LYS A 387 4.44 -25.41 3.12
C LYS A 387 4.24 -26.83 2.58
N THR A 388 3.18 -27.09 1.84
CA THR A 388 2.87 -28.43 1.30
C THR A 388 3.39 -28.65 -0.11
N ASN A 389 3.29 -27.64 -0.98
CA ASN A 389 3.47 -27.80 -2.43
C ASN A 389 4.57 -26.91 -3.00
N ARG A 390 5.20 -26.05 -2.18
CA ARG A 390 6.18 -25.02 -2.61
C ARG A 390 5.63 -24.11 -3.73
N ASN A 391 4.33 -23.84 -3.67
CA ASN A 391 3.63 -22.97 -4.62
C ASN A 391 2.87 -21.86 -3.87
N MET A 392 2.52 -20.80 -4.57
CA MET A 392 1.66 -19.72 -4.06
C MET A 392 0.82 -19.13 -5.20
N PHE A 393 -0.36 -18.61 -4.89
CA PHE A 393 -1.30 -18.05 -5.87
C PHE A 393 -1.44 -16.53 -5.76
N SER A 394 -0.85 -15.90 -4.74
CA SER A 394 -0.84 -14.44 -4.59
C SER A 394 -0.08 -13.71 -5.71
N VAL A 395 0.93 -14.34 -6.33
CA VAL A 395 1.76 -13.75 -7.39
C VAL A 395 1.77 -14.63 -8.63
N GLU A 396 2.07 -14.05 -9.80
CA GLU A 396 2.11 -14.80 -11.06
C GLU A 396 3.16 -15.91 -11.02
N LYS A 397 2.87 -17.05 -11.66
CA LYS A 397 3.73 -18.23 -11.64
C LYS A 397 5.14 -17.94 -12.16
N THR A 398 5.26 -17.04 -13.13
CA THR A 398 6.53 -16.54 -13.67
C THR A 398 7.38 -15.86 -12.60
N ILE A 399 6.78 -15.05 -11.72
CA ILE A 399 7.47 -14.37 -10.62
C ILE A 399 8.01 -15.40 -9.62
N ILE A 400 7.20 -16.41 -9.27
CA ILE A 400 7.63 -17.49 -8.36
C ILE A 400 8.76 -18.29 -8.98
N ARG A 401 8.62 -18.68 -10.25
CA ARG A 401 9.65 -19.43 -10.98
C ARG A 401 10.96 -18.67 -11.01
N ASN A 402 10.91 -17.39 -11.36
CA ASN A 402 12.10 -16.52 -11.40
C ASN A 402 12.69 -16.30 -10.02
N GLY A 403 11.90 -16.35 -8.94
CA GLY A 403 12.38 -16.21 -7.56
C GLY A 403 12.80 -17.52 -6.87
N SER A 404 12.48 -18.67 -7.46
CA SER A 404 12.65 -19.99 -6.82
C SER A 404 14.08 -20.24 -6.30
N PHE A 405 15.09 -19.75 -7.02
CA PHE A 405 16.51 -19.93 -6.69
C PHE A 405 16.95 -19.29 -5.37
N TYR A 406 16.18 -18.36 -4.81
CA TYR A 406 16.41 -17.82 -3.46
C TYR A 406 15.25 -18.10 -2.50
N LEU A 407 14.01 -18.27 -3.00
CA LEU A 407 12.87 -18.59 -2.15
C LEU A 407 12.96 -19.98 -1.53
N ILE A 408 13.38 -20.99 -2.32
CA ILE A 408 13.51 -22.37 -1.84
C ILE A 408 14.66 -22.46 -0.82
N PRO A 409 15.91 -22.01 -1.13
CA PRO A 409 16.98 -22.03 -0.15
C PRO A 409 16.66 -21.20 1.09
N GLY A 410 16.00 -20.05 0.95
CA GLY A 410 15.64 -19.23 2.09
C GLY A 410 14.64 -19.90 3.03
N TYR A 411 13.71 -20.68 2.48
CA TYR A 411 12.77 -21.46 3.28
C TYR A 411 13.47 -22.65 3.96
N GLU A 412 14.33 -23.36 3.24
CA GLU A 412 15.08 -24.51 3.76
C GLU A 412 16.08 -24.13 4.85
N LYS A 413 16.77 -22.99 4.69
CA LYS A 413 17.66 -22.39 5.70
C LYS A 413 16.90 -21.78 6.89
N GLY A 414 15.58 -21.64 6.78
CA GLY A 414 14.69 -21.21 7.88
C GLY A 414 14.49 -19.69 8.04
N PHE A 415 15.23 -18.85 7.30
CA PHE A 415 15.07 -17.39 7.42
C PHE A 415 13.86 -16.84 6.66
N PHE A 416 13.39 -17.53 5.61
CA PHE A 416 12.04 -17.33 5.09
C PHE A 416 11.05 -18.15 5.94
N HIS A 417 10.72 -17.60 7.11
CA HIS A 417 9.86 -18.25 8.09
C HIS A 417 8.37 -17.94 7.84
N LEU A 418 7.55 -18.99 7.78
CA LEU A 418 6.11 -18.89 7.62
C LEU A 418 5.37 -19.27 8.91
N PRO A 419 4.23 -18.61 9.21
CA PRO A 419 3.39 -18.98 10.34
C PRO A 419 2.80 -20.38 10.14
N LYS A 420 2.20 -20.94 11.20
CA LYS A 420 1.45 -22.20 11.09
C LYS A 420 0.27 -22.00 10.12
N PRO A 421 0.03 -22.95 9.19
CA PRO A 421 -1.12 -22.87 8.31
C PRO A 421 -2.41 -22.99 9.14
N ILE A 422 -3.45 -22.34 8.67
CA ILE A 422 -4.77 -22.31 9.33
C ILE A 422 -5.43 -23.69 9.41
N VAL A 423 -5.03 -24.61 8.54
CA VAL A 423 -5.53 -25.97 8.40
C VAL A 423 -4.39 -26.86 7.92
N GLU A 424 -4.35 -28.10 8.37
CA GLU A 424 -3.34 -29.09 7.96
C GLU A 424 -3.87 -30.02 6.87
N ARG A 425 -2.95 -30.63 6.10
CA ARG A 425 -3.30 -31.54 5.00
C ARG A 425 -4.20 -32.68 5.45
N ASN A 426 -3.85 -33.36 6.55
CA ASN A 426 -4.61 -34.50 7.08
C ASN A 426 -6.05 -34.10 7.45
N GLN A 427 -6.26 -32.86 7.91
CA GLN A 427 -7.59 -32.34 8.22
C GLN A 427 -8.40 -32.16 6.94
N LEU A 428 -7.81 -31.58 5.88
CA LEU A 428 -8.47 -31.41 4.58
C LEU A 428 -8.79 -32.75 3.92
N ASP A 429 -7.87 -33.71 3.96
CA ASP A 429 -8.10 -35.07 3.45
C ASP A 429 -9.28 -35.73 4.17
N SER A 430 -9.29 -35.64 5.51
CA SER A 430 -10.40 -36.16 6.33
C SER A 430 -11.73 -35.49 5.97
N MET A 431 -11.74 -34.17 5.79
CA MET A 431 -12.95 -33.40 5.44
C MET A 431 -13.49 -33.75 4.04
N LEU A 432 -12.60 -33.93 3.05
CA LEU A 432 -12.96 -34.31 1.68
C LEU A 432 -13.52 -35.74 1.61
N ASN A 433 -13.03 -36.62 2.47
CA ASN A 433 -13.42 -38.05 2.51
C ASN A 433 -14.65 -38.31 3.39
N ALA A 434 -14.81 -37.61 4.52
CA ALA A 434 -15.88 -37.86 5.50
C ALA A 434 -17.28 -37.41 5.04
N ASN A 435 -17.38 -36.45 4.13
CA ASN A 435 -18.67 -35.92 3.67
C ASN A 435 -19.33 -36.83 2.61
N GLY A 436 -20.02 -37.88 3.08
CA GLY A 436 -20.96 -38.69 2.33
C GLY A 436 -22.35 -38.04 2.24
N LYS A 437 -22.64 -37.42 1.09
CA LYS A 437 -23.94 -36.97 0.53
C LYS A 437 -25.07 -36.49 1.48
N ALA A 438 -25.39 -35.20 1.35
CA ALA A 438 -26.62 -34.82 0.63
C ALA A 438 -26.18 -33.89 -0.53
N ALA A 439 -26.55 -34.21 -1.77
CA ALA A 439 -26.21 -33.36 -2.91
C ALA A 439 -26.98 -32.04 -2.78
N ARG A 440 -26.31 -30.98 -2.33
CA ARG A 440 -26.83 -29.62 -2.40
C ARG A 440 -26.44 -29.08 -3.78
N ASP A 441 -27.40 -28.56 -4.52
CA ASP A 441 -27.10 -27.82 -5.75
C ASP A 441 -26.48 -26.47 -5.37
N TYR A 442 -25.16 -26.33 -5.55
CA TYR A 442 -24.47 -25.08 -5.28
C TYR A 442 -24.66 -24.06 -6.40
N GLN A 443 -25.35 -24.40 -7.49
CA GLN A 443 -25.53 -23.53 -8.67
C GLN A 443 -24.19 -22.96 -9.16
N LEU A 444 -23.20 -23.84 -9.25
CA LEU A 444 -21.84 -23.47 -9.62
C LEU A 444 -21.80 -22.99 -11.07
N TYR A 445 -21.06 -21.91 -11.30
CA TYR A 445 -20.77 -21.38 -12.62
C TYR A 445 -19.30 -20.98 -12.74
N VAL A 446 -18.85 -20.90 -13.99
CA VAL A 446 -17.53 -20.38 -14.36
C VAL A 446 -17.75 -19.17 -15.28
N GLU A 447 -17.19 -18.03 -14.92
CA GLU A 447 -17.13 -16.84 -15.78
C GLU A 447 -15.68 -16.56 -16.19
N ASP A 448 -15.45 -16.25 -17.47
CA ASP A 448 -14.13 -15.82 -17.96
C ASP A 448 -14.12 -14.31 -18.26
N TRP A 449 -13.05 -13.64 -17.86
CA TRP A 449 -12.83 -12.22 -18.04
C TRP A 449 -11.56 -12.03 -18.87
N LYS A 450 -11.71 -11.44 -20.05
CA LYS A 450 -10.59 -11.10 -20.93
C LYS A 450 -10.10 -9.70 -20.63
N LEU A 451 -8.80 -9.56 -20.40
CA LEU A 451 -8.15 -8.33 -19.99
C LEU A 451 -6.97 -8.06 -20.91
N GLU A 452 -6.73 -6.79 -21.19
CA GLU A 452 -5.55 -6.34 -21.92
C GLU A 452 -4.62 -5.59 -20.98
N ARG A 453 -3.35 -6.00 -20.95
CA ARG A 453 -2.29 -5.35 -20.19
C ARG A 453 -1.27 -4.77 -21.16
N MET A 454 -1.07 -3.46 -21.10
CA MET A 454 0.00 -2.80 -21.84
C MET A 454 1.36 -3.25 -21.27
N ILE A 455 2.20 -3.82 -22.11
CA ILE A 455 3.59 -4.19 -21.80
C ILE A 455 4.54 -3.37 -22.68
N ARG A 456 5.86 -3.49 -22.45
CA ARG A 456 6.88 -2.71 -23.16
C ARG A 456 6.77 -2.84 -24.68
N ASP A 457 6.59 -4.08 -25.15
CA ASP A 457 6.68 -4.43 -26.58
C ASP A 457 5.31 -4.79 -27.18
N GLY A 458 4.20 -4.35 -26.57
CA GLY A 458 2.85 -4.58 -27.10
C GLY A 458 1.76 -4.69 -26.04
N VAL A 459 0.74 -5.49 -26.35
CA VAL A 459 -0.39 -5.78 -25.47
C VAL A 459 -0.37 -7.26 -25.14
N GLU A 460 -0.40 -7.56 -23.84
CA GLU A 460 -0.57 -8.91 -23.34
C GLU A 460 -2.07 -9.17 -23.08
N HIS A 461 -2.60 -10.23 -23.68
CA HIS A 461 -3.98 -10.66 -23.48
C HIS A 461 -4.04 -11.70 -22.36
N LEU A 462 -4.73 -11.35 -21.28
CA LEU A 462 -4.92 -12.20 -20.11
C LEU A 462 -6.36 -12.72 -20.07
N THR A 463 -6.56 -13.94 -19.60
CA THR A 463 -7.90 -14.46 -19.26
C THR A 463 -7.91 -14.89 -17.81
N TYR A 464 -8.83 -14.33 -17.05
CA TYR A 464 -9.10 -14.70 -15.67
C TYR A 464 -10.39 -15.49 -15.61
N TYR A 465 -10.40 -16.57 -14.84
CA TYR A 465 -11.57 -17.39 -14.63
C TYR A 465 -12.04 -17.20 -13.19
N PHE A 466 -13.36 -17.11 -13.00
CA PHE A 466 -13.94 -17.14 -11.68
C PHE A 466 -14.83 -18.36 -11.54
N VAL A 467 -14.50 -19.22 -10.59
CA VAL A 467 -15.38 -20.31 -10.14
C VAL A 467 -16.15 -19.77 -8.95
N ALA A 468 -17.49 -19.78 -9.05
CA ALA A 468 -18.32 -19.08 -8.10
C ALA A 468 -19.68 -19.77 -7.87
N SER A 469 -20.30 -19.40 -6.75
CA SER A 469 -21.71 -19.64 -6.43
C SER A 469 -22.26 -18.38 -5.78
N ASN A 470 -23.53 -18.04 -6.06
CA ASN A 470 -24.27 -17.01 -5.33
C ASN A 470 -25.30 -17.60 -4.35
N ALA A 471 -25.42 -18.94 -4.29
CA ALA A 471 -26.46 -19.65 -3.53
C ALA A 471 -25.94 -20.26 -2.23
N LEU A 472 -24.75 -20.87 -2.23
CA LEU A 472 -24.16 -21.58 -1.09
C LEU A 472 -22.63 -21.51 -1.12
N PRO A 473 -21.92 -21.63 0.02
CA PRO A 473 -22.45 -21.78 1.38
C PRO A 473 -23.10 -20.50 1.92
N GLU A 474 -23.72 -20.61 3.11
CA GLU A 474 -24.33 -19.49 3.83
C GLU A 474 -23.36 -18.31 4.04
N ARG A 475 -23.89 -17.15 4.44
CA ARG A 475 -23.10 -15.94 4.66
C ARG A 475 -22.03 -16.17 5.72
N LYS A 476 -20.78 -15.83 5.40
CA LYS A 476 -19.70 -15.82 6.40
C LYS A 476 -19.70 -14.53 7.22
N GLY A 477 -19.15 -14.59 8.43
CA GLY A 477 -18.92 -13.41 9.25
C GLY A 477 -17.88 -12.44 8.66
N LEU A 478 -17.89 -11.18 9.13
CA LEU A 478 -16.99 -10.12 8.67
C LEU A 478 -15.50 -10.50 8.83
N ALA A 479 -15.17 -11.08 9.98
CA ALA A 479 -13.83 -11.49 10.39
C ALA A 479 -13.50 -12.97 10.08
N GLY A 480 -14.38 -13.69 9.37
CA GLY A 480 -14.10 -15.06 8.93
C GLY A 480 -13.34 -15.07 7.61
N ASP A 481 -12.62 -16.15 7.34
CA ASP A 481 -12.02 -16.43 6.05
C ASP A 481 -12.77 -17.55 5.35
N ARG A 482 -12.83 -17.50 4.02
CA ARG A 482 -13.39 -18.56 3.20
C ARG A 482 -12.40 -18.97 2.12
N PHE A 483 -12.10 -20.26 2.07
CA PHE A 483 -11.14 -20.85 1.14
C PHE A 483 -11.83 -21.83 0.21
N MET A 484 -11.37 -21.88 -1.03
CA MET A 484 -11.64 -22.99 -1.92
C MET A 484 -10.55 -24.03 -1.72
N VAL A 485 -10.96 -25.27 -1.50
CA VAL A 485 -10.11 -26.45 -1.37
C VAL A 485 -10.22 -27.22 -2.67
N LEU A 486 -9.07 -27.49 -3.30
CA LEU A 486 -8.97 -28.18 -4.59
C LEU A 486 -8.06 -29.38 -4.43
N ARG A 487 -8.59 -30.60 -4.56
CA ARG A 487 -7.77 -31.82 -4.54
C ARG A 487 -7.67 -32.40 -5.94
N ASP A 488 -6.47 -32.45 -6.48
CA ASP A 488 -6.20 -33.15 -7.74
C ASP A 488 -6.52 -34.64 -7.59
N GLN A 489 -7.47 -35.15 -8.39
CA GLN A 489 -7.90 -36.54 -8.34
C GLN A 489 -6.78 -37.52 -8.74
N LYS A 490 -5.80 -37.09 -9.53
CA LYS A 490 -4.70 -37.93 -10.00
C LYS A 490 -3.56 -38.00 -8.98
N THR A 491 -3.16 -36.87 -8.44
CA THR A 491 -1.96 -36.77 -7.57
C THR A 491 -2.28 -36.73 -6.08
N GLY A 492 -3.54 -36.43 -5.71
CA GLY A 492 -3.94 -36.18 -4.33
C GLY A 492 -3.36 -34.91 -3.73
N VAL A 493 -2.73 -34.05 -4.54
CA VAL A 493 -2.24 -32.74 -4.10
C VAL A 493 -3.43 -31.83 -3.82
N ILE A 494 -3.41 -31.15 -2.67
CA ILE A 494 -4.44 -30.20 -2.27
C ILE A 494 -3.90 -28.78 -2.40
N HIS A 495 -4.67 -27.90 -3.03
CA HIS A 495 -4.45 -26.47 -3.08
C HIS A 495 -5.53 -25.73 -2.30
N LEU A 496 -5.15 -24.62 -1.65
CA LEU A 496 -6.07 -23.65 -1.09
C LEU A 496 -6.06 -22.38 -1.93
N MET A 497 -7.23 -21.80 -2.15
CA MET A 497 -7.38 -20.50 -2.81
C MET A 497 -8.38 -19.62 -2.08
N ASN A 498 -8.30 -18.32 -2.30
CA ASN A 498 -9.30 -17.39 -1.78
C ASN A 498 -10.69 -17.72 -2.33
N ALA A 499 -11.70 -17.75 -1.47
CA ALA A 499 -13.10 -17.91 -1.87
C ALA A 499 -14.00 -16.94 -1.11
N ASN A 500 -13.50 -15.75 -0.77
CA ASN A 500 -14.31 -14.75 -0.09
C ASN A 500 -15.50 -14.34 -0.99
N PRO A 501 -16.73 -14.23 -0.44
CA PRO A 501 -17.88 -13.81 -1.23
C PRO A 501 -17.77 -12.36 -1.66
N LYS A 502 -18.53 -11.99 -2.71
CA LYS A 502 -18.70 -10.59 -3.11
C LYS A 502 -19.34 -9.77 -1.97
N VAL A 503 -19.02 -8.49 -1.89
CA VAL A 503 -19.61 -7.55 -0.90
C VAL A 503 -21.11 -7.40 -1.18
N ASP A 504 -21.92 -7.32 -0.13
CA ASP A 504 -23.37 -7.18 -0.26
C ASP A 504 -23.81 -5.76 -0.62
N ALA A 505 -25.08 -5.63 -1.03
CA ALA A 505 -25.71 -4.36 -1.28
C ALA A 505 -25.70 -3.48 -0.03
N ARG A 506 -25.47 -2.18 -0.21
CA ARG A 506 -25.41 -1.18 0.88
C ARG A 506 -26.63 -1.26 1.81
N LYS A 507 -27.81 -1.52 1.25
CA LYS A 507 -29.05 -1.69 2.02
C LYS A 507 -28.95 -2.84 3.03
N GLU A 508 -28.49 -4.01 2.62
CA GLU A 508 -28.37 -5.20 3.48
C GLU A 508 -27.34 -4.97 4.59
N ILE A 509 -26.26 -4.27 4.28
CA ILE A 509 -25.20 -3.93 5.25
C ILE A 509 -25.73 -2.99 6.32
N LEU A 510 -26.42 -1.92 5.92
CA LEU A 510 -26.93 -0.92 6.86
C LEU A 510 -28.12 -1.42 7.67
N THR A 511 -28.96 -2.29 7.11
CA THR A 511 -30.20 -2.76 7.77
C THR A 511 -30.02 -4.06 8.55
N LYS A 512 -29.15 -4.97 8.09
CA LYS A 512 -28.97 -6.31 8.69
C LYS A 512 -27.55 -6.58 9.16
N GLY A 513 -26.60 -5.67 8.93
CA GLY A 513 -25.19 -5.86 9.31
C GLY A 513 -24.44 -6.89 8.47
N HIS A 514 -25.02 -7.37 7.36
CA HIS A 514 -24.41 -8.41 6.53
C HIS A 514 -23.45 -7.84 5.48
N TYR A 515 -22.16 -7.81 5.78
CA TYR A 515 -21.15 -7.29 4.86
C TYR A 515 -20.96 -8.14 3.58
N TYR A 516 -20.98 -9.46 3.71
CA TYR A 516 -20.77 -10.41 2.60
C TYR A 516 -22.08 -11.00 2.12
N LYS A 517 -22.17 -11.25 0.81
CA LYS A 517 -23.23 -12.08 0.21
C LYS A 517 -23.07 -13.55 0.61
N THR A 518 -24.13 -14.32 0.38
CA THR A 518 -24.08 -15.78 0.33
C THR A 518 -23.20 -16.23 -0.83
N GLY A 519 -22.61 -17.43 -0.75
CA GLY A 519 -21.82 -18.00 -1.83
C GLY A 519 -20.32 -17.72 -1.73
N PHE A 520 -19.61 -17.80 -2.85
CA PHE A 520 -18.17 -17.57 -2.92
C PHE A 520 -17.75 -17.16 -4.33
N ASN A 521 -16.54 -16.61 -4.45
CA ASN A 521 -15.97 -16.21 -5.72
C ASN A 521 -14.45 -16.43 -5.70
N THR A 522 -13.95 -17.41 -6.47
CA THR A 522 -12.52 -17.74 -6.53
C THR A 522 -11.96 -17.42 -7.90
N LEU A 523 -10.92 -16.58 -7.92
CA LEU A 523 -10.19 -16.20 -9.12
C LEU A 523 -9.10 -17.21 -9.45
N PHE A 524 -8.97 -17.56 -10.73
CA PHE A 524 -7.89 -18.35 -11.32
C PHE A 524 -7.30 -17.63 -12.53
N ARG A 525 -5.98 -17.73 -12.67
CA ARG A 525 -5.24 -17.42 -13.90
C ARG A 525 -5.12 -18.67 -14.76
N GLN A 526 -4.80 -18.47 -16.05
CA GLN A 526 -4.68 -19.55 -17.02
C GLN A 526 -3.71 -20.67 -16.63
N ASP A 527 -2.69 -20.39 -15.81
CA ASP A 527 -1.60 -21.31 -15.48
C ASP A 527 -1.49 -21.66 -13.98
N ASP A 528 -2.47 -21.26 -13.18
CA ASP A 528 -2.50 -21.49 -11.73
C ASP A 528 -2.54 -22.99 -11.40
N LEU A 529 -3.36 -23.76 -12.11
CA LEU A 529 -3.48 -25.21 -11.94
C LEU A 529 -2.86 -25.97 -13.11
N VAL A 530 -2.46 -27.22 -12.86
CA VAL A 530 -2.05 -28.15 -13.92
C VAL A 530 -3.29 -28.79 -14.54
N PRO A 531 -3.24 -29.25 -15.82
CA PRO A 531 -4.37 -29.95 -16.42
C PRO A 531 -4.77 -31.20 -15.61
N GLY A 532 -6.05 -31.33 -15.33
CA GLY A 532 -6.56 -32.38 -14.45
C GLY A 532 -8.02 -32.15 -14.01
N THR A 533 -8.52 -33.08 -13.20
CA THR A 533 -9.83 -32.96 -12.54
C THR A 533 -9.61 -32.79 -11.05
N TYR A 534 -10.28 -31.80 -10.45
CA TYR A 534 -10.12 -31.45 -9.05
C TYR A 534 -11.44 -31.65 -8.30
N ASP A 535 -11.40 -32.38 -7.20
CA ASP A 535 -12.46 -32.35 -6.20
C ASP A 535 -12.47 -30.98 -5.54
N MET A 536 -13.66 -30.41 -5.35
CA MET A 536 -13.79 -29.08 -4.76
C MET A 536 -14.50 -29.11 -3.41
N GLY A 537 -14.09 -28.19 -2.53
CA GLY A 537 -14.80 -27.86 -1.31
C GLY A 537 -14.60 -26.41 -0.91
N ILE A 538 -15.46 -25.91 -0.03
CA ILE A 538 -15.31 -24.60 0.61
C ILE A 538 -15.03 -24.81 2.08
N LEU A 539 -13.97 -24.19 2.58
CA LEU A 539 -13.62 -24.19 3.99
C LEU A 539 -13.85 -22.78 4.57
N ASP A 540 -14.78 -22.68 5.51
CA ASP A 540 -14.89 -21.51 6.37
C ASP A 540 -14.02 -21.67 7.59
N VAL A 541 -13.31 -20.60 7.94
CA VAL A 541 -12.56 -20.49 9.19
C VAL A 541 -13.02 -19.25 9.93
N SER A 542 -13.58 -19.44 11.13
CA SER A 542 -14.01 -18.34 11.99
C SER A 542 -12.78 -17.62 12.58
N ASN A 543 -12.97 -16.42 13.11
CA ASN A 543 -11.89 -15.68 13.80
C ASN A 543 -11.36 -16.43 15.05
N ARG A 544 -12.13 -17.40 15.58
CA ARG A 544 -11.72 -18.28 16.69
C ARG A 544 -11.02 -19.56 16.22
N GLY A 545 -10.87 -19.74 14.91
CA GLY A 545 -10.24 -20.92 14.30
C GLY A 545 -11.17 -22.13 14.11
N GLU A 546 -12.46 -21.97 14.38
CA GLU A 546 -13.49 -22.99 14.11
C GLU A 546 -13.62 -23.17 12.61
N LYS A 547 -13.76 -24.44 12.17
CA LYS A 547 -13.73 -24.82 10.76
C LYS A 547 -15.05 -25.46 10.36
N VAL A 548 -15.61 -25.01 9.25
CA VAL A 548 -16.78 -25.63 8.62
C VAL A 548 -16.45 -25.93 7.17
N PHE A 549 -16.61 -27.19 6.76
CA PHE A 549 -16.26 -27.65 5.43
C PHE A 549 -17.50 -28.05 4.63
N TYR A 550 -17.61 -27.51 3.43
CA TYR A 550 -18.70 -27.70 2.50
C TYR A 550 -18.17 -28.38 1.24
N LYS A 551 -18.48 -29.67 1.05
CA LYS A 551 -18.11 -30.38 -0.19
C LYS A 551 -19.00 -29.88 -1.33
N LEU A 552 -18.41 -29.55 -2.47
CA LEU A 552 -19.14 -29.10 -3.65
C LEU A 552 -19.67 -30.30 -4.46
N ASP A 553 -20.72 -30.05 -5.24
CA ASP A 553 -21.47 -31.03 -6.03
C ASP A 553 -20.87 -31.32 -7.41
N LYS A 554 -19.94 -30.47 -7.87
CA LYS A 554 -19.21 -30.64 -9.14
C LYS A 554 -17.70 -30.64 -8.92
N SER A 555 -16.98 -31.21 -9.87
CA SER A 555 -15.52 -31.12 -9.95
C SER A 555 -15.09 -30.00 -10.89
N LEU A 556 -13.90 -29.44 -10.66
CA LEU A 556 -13.28 -28.49 -11.59
C LEU A 556 -12.41 -29.26 -12.57
N PHE A 557 -12.66 -29.07 -13.86
CA PHE A 557 -11.87 -29.65 -14.94
C PHE A 557 -11.02 -28.58 -15.60
N VAL A 558 -9.70 -28.80 -15.61
CA VAL A 558 -8.70 -27.93 -16.22
C VAL A 558 -8.17 -28.59 -17.47
N SER A 559 -8.34 -27.95 -18.63
CA SER A 559 -7.84 -28.43 -19.92
C SER A 559 -7.00 -27.34 -20.58
N GLY A 560 -5.68 -27.53 -20.59
CA GLY A 560 -4.76 -26.47 -21.00
C GLY A 560 -4.93 -25.24 -20.12
N SER A 561 -5.32 -24.12 -20.74
CA SER A 561 -5.55 -22.82 -20.09
C SER A 561 -7.04 -22.48 -19.88
N GLN A 562 -7.93 -23.48 -19.91
CA GLN A 562 -9.37 -23.34 -19.71
C GLN A 562 -9.87 -24.10 -18.47
N TYR A 563 -10.91 -23.54 -17.85
CA TYR A 563 -11.58 -24.08 -16.65
C TYR A 563 -13.05 -24.37 -16.96
N SER A 564 -13.55 -25.53 -16.52
CA SER A 564 -14.94 -25.95 -16.70
C SER A 564 -15.42 -26.82 -15.52
N LEU A 565 -16.73 -27.01 -15.37
CA LEU A 565 -17.32 -27.83 -14.31
C LEU A 565 -17.76 -29.19 -14.85
N LYS A 566 -17.50 -30.27 -14.10
CA LYS A 566 -17.93 -31.64 -14.41
C LYS A 566 -18.83 -32.20 -13.33
#